data_AF-A0A822BM99-F1
#
_entry.id   AF-A0A822BM99-F1
#
_cell.length_a   1.000
_cell.length_b   1.000
_cell.length_c   1.000
_cell.angle_alpha   90.00
_cell.angle_beta   90.00
_cell.angle_gamma   90.00
#
_symmetry.space_group_name_H-M   'P 1'
#
loop_
_entity.id
_entity.type
_entity.pdbx_description
1 polymer ?
#
loop_
_entity_poly.entity_id
_entity_poly.type
_entity_poly.pdbx_seq_one_letter_code
_entity_poly.pdbx_strand_id
1 'polypeptide(L)' 'GNSLVKCRLSDAGYLPKFREELCRVTKTTVIGTECLGLRISVNQFC' A
#
# COMPACT_ATOMS: atom_id res chain seq x y z
N GLY A 1 -0.49 -6.15 -19.45
CA GLY A 1 -1.13 -6.08 -18.11
C GLY A 1 -1.00 -4.66 -17.63
N ASN A 2 -2.11 -3.99 -17.33
CA ASN A 2 -2.13 -2.55 -17.05
C ASN A 2 -1.28 -2.22 -15.80
N SER A 3 -0.43 -1.19 -15.89
CA SER A 3 0.39 -0.71 -14.76
C SER A 3 -0.51 -0.16 -13.65
N LEU A 4 -0.78 -0.98 -12.63
CA LEU A 4 -1.51 -0.57 -11.43
C LEU A 4 -0.54 -0.24 -10.30
N VAL A 5 -0.86 0.78 -9.52
CA VAL A 5 -0.16 1.11 -8.28
C VAL A 5 -1.02 0.64 -7.11
N LYS A 6 -0.41 0.00 -6.12
CA LYS A 6 -1.16 -0.60 -5.01
C LYS A 6 -0.98 0.15 -3.69
N CYS A 7 -2.01 0.10 -2.86
CA CYS A 7 -1.89 0.41 -1.44
C CYS A 7 -1.15 -0.74 -0.74
N ARG A 8 -0.05 -0.46 -0.01
CA ARG A 8 0.78 -1.51 0.59
C ARG A 8 0.19 -2.20 1.82
N LEU A 9 -0.88 -1.66 2.41
CA LEU A 9 -1.55 -2.26 3.55
C LEU A 9 -2.74 -3.13 3.13
N SER A 10 -3.62 -2.59 2.27
CA SER A 10 -4.87 -3.24 1.86
C SER A 10 -4.81 -3.94 0.50
N ASP A 11 -3.69 -3.82 -0.21
CA ASP A 11 -3.47 -4.30 -1.59
C ASP A 11 -4.44 -3.73 -2.65
N ALA A 12 -5.21 -2.68 -2.30
CA ALA A 12 -6.12 -2.01 -3.22
C ALA A 12 -5.38 -1.47 -4.46
N GLY A 13 -5.85 -1.85 -5.65
CA GLY A 13 -5.27 -1.44 -6.93
C GLY A 13 -5.81 -0.10 -7.41
N TYR A 14 -4.92 0.80 -7.81
CA TYR A 14 -5.22 2.14 -8.30
C TYR A 14 -4.55 2.39 -9.64
N LEU A 15 -5.14 3.29 -10.43
CA LEU A 15 -4.48 3.84 -11.61
C LEU A 15 -3.26 4.68 -11.19
N PRO A 16 -2.17 4.73 -11.98
CA PRO A 16 -0.94 5.45 -11.62
C PRO A 16 -1.13 6.94 -11.33
N LYS A 17 -2.18 7.56 -11.88
CA LYS A 17 -2.52 8.97 -11.63
C LYS A 17 -2.89 9.26 -10.16
N PHE A 18 -3.24 8.24 -9.38
CA PHE A 18 -3.56 8.36 -7.95
C PHE A 18 -2.37 8.01 -7.05
N ARG A 19 -1.16 7.87 -7.62
CA ARG A 19 0.06 7.68 -6.82
C ARG A 19 0.24 8.90 -5.91
N GLU A 20 0.73 8.65 -4.69
CA GLU A 20 0.96 9.69 -3.66
C GLU A 20 -0.31 10.30 -3.05
N GLU A 21 -1.51 9.92 -3.51
CA GLU A 21 -2.78 10.28 -2.85
C GLU A 21 -3.08 9.37 -1.65
N LEU A 22 -4.00 9.84 -0.78
CA LEU A 22 -4.56 9.06 0.31
C LEU A 22 -5.44 7.92 -0.23
N CYS A 23 -5.16 6.69 0.22
CA CYS A 23 -5.94 5.52 -0.13
C CYS A 23 -7.38 5.67 0.35
N ARG A 24 -8.35 5.47 -0.56
CA ARG A 24 -9.78 5.60 -0.26
C ARG A 24 -10.33 4.44 0.59
N VAL A 25 -9.65 3.29 0.58
CA VAL A 25 -10.06 2.10 1.35
C VAL A 25 -9.65 2.26 2.81
N THR A 26 -8.37 2.47 3.07
CA THR A 26 -7.83 2.57 4.44
C THR A 26 -8.02 3.96 5.05
N LYS A 27 -8.13 5.00 4.21
CA LYS A 27 -8.21 6.43 4.61
C LYS A 27 -7.04 6.93 5.47
N THR A 28 -5.98 6.14 5.58
CA THR A 28 -4.82 6.44 6.47
C THR A 28 -3.47 6.17 5.81
N THR A 29 -3.44 5.48 4.66
CA THR A 29 -2.19 5.11 3.98
C THR A 29 -2.06 5.83 2.64
N VAL A 30 -0.83 6.13 2.23
CA VAL A 30 -0.53 6.72 0.91
C VAL A 30 -0.37 5.64 -0.16
N ILE A 31 -0.93 5.87 -1.34
CA ILE A 31 -0.90 4.91 -2.46
C ILE A 31 0.49 4.88 -3.09
N GLY A 32 1.06 3.68 -3.24
CA GLY A 32 2.34 3.48 -3.92
C GLY A 32 3.58 3.84 -3.10
N THR A 33 3.43 4.14 -1.81
CA THR A 33 4.56 4.33 -0.88
C THR A 33 5.28 3.01 -0.65
N GLU A 34 6.62 3.02 -0.68
CA GLU A 34 7.39 1.83 -0.31
C GLU A 34 7.32 1.62 1.21
N CYS A 35 7.08 0.37 1.63
CA CYS A 35 6.99 0.00 3.04
C CYS A 35 7.60 -1.39 3.24
N LEU A 36 8.16 -1.61 4.43
CA LEU A 36 8.65 -2.91 4.91
C LEU A 36 7.56 -4.01 4.93
N GLY A 37 6.29 -3.61 4.90
CA GLY A 37 5.13 -4.48 5.02
C GLY A 37 4.61 -4.56 6.46
N LEU A 38 3.46 -5.20 6.65
CA LEU A 38 2.83 -5.35 7.97
C LEU A 38 3.76 -6.11 8.92
N ARG A 39 3.90 -5.60 10.16
CA ARG A 39 4.68 -6.22 11.24
C ARG A 39 3.82 -6.26 12.50
N ILE A 40 3.45 -7.46 12.93
CA ILE A 40 2.52 -7.74 14.03
C ILE A 40 2.93 -8.93 14.90
N SER A 41 4.02 -9.65 14.56
CA SER A 41 4.51 -10.81 15.32
C SER A 41 6.02 -10.73 15.52
N VAL A 42 6.49 -11.23 16.66
CA VAL A 42 7.91 -11.37 17.00
C VAL A 42 8.69 -12.17 15.96
N ASN A 43 8.03 -13.13 15.29
CA ASN A 43 8.63 -13.94 14.22
C ASN A 43 9.15 -13.10 13.04
N GLN A 44 8.68 -11.87 12.88
CA GLN A 44 9.07 -11.00 11.77
C GLN A 44 10.33 -10.18 12.06
N PHE A 45 10.95 -10.43 13.22
CA PHE A 45 12.17 -9.78 13.70
C PHE A 45 13.28 -10.81 14.05
N CYS A 46 13.04 -12.10 13.81
CA CYS A 46 14.03 -13.17 13.94
C CYS A 46 14.93 -13.27 12.71
#